data_AF-A0A2G6TM24-F1
#
_entry.id   AF-A0A2G6TM24-F1
#
_cell.length_a   1.000
_cell.length_b   1.000
_cell.length_c   1.000
_cell.angle_alpha   90.00
_cell.angle_beta   90.00
_cell.angle_gamma   90.00
#
_symmetry.space_group_name_H-M   'P 1'
#
loop_
_entity.id
_entity.type
_entity.pdbx_description
1 polymer ?
#
loop_
_entity_poly.entity_id
_entity_poly.type
_entity_poly.pdbx_seq_one_letter_code
_entity_poly.pdbx_strand_id
1 'polypeptide(L)' 'MDKETKKKNIYNTEILNRIKEKYGLSKRFITMSLSGDRKSEMTDTVRKDYKKMEIAIATLLKTL' A
#
# COMPACT_ATOMS: atom_id res chain seq x y z
N MET A 1 -25.25 -10.80 -17.33
CA MET A 1 -24.77 -9.94 -16.23
C MET A 1 -23.39 -9.47 -16.62
N ASP A 2 -23.29 -8.27 -17.18
CA ASP A 2 -22.00 -7.65 -17.42
C ASP A 2 -21.51 -7.10 -16.07
N LYS A 3 -20.62 -7.84 -15.41
CA LYS A 3 -20.03 -7.40 -14.14
C LYS A 3 -18.76 -6.63 -14.48
N GLU A 4 -18.81 -5.31 -14.30
CA GLU A 4 -17.61 -4.48 -14.38
C GLU A 4 -16.53 -5.02 -13.44
N THR A 5 -15.44 -5.51 -14.04
CA THR A 5 -14.34 -6.09 -13.27
C THR A 5 -13.50 -4.94 -12.75
N LYS A 6 -13.47 -4.75 -11.42
CA LYS A 6 -12.63 -3.72 -10.80
C LYS A 6 -11.16 -3.90 -11.23
N LYS A 7 -10.55 -2.84 -11.73
CA LYS A 7 -9.12 -2.81 -12.08
C LYS A 7 -8.30 -3.17 -10.84
N LYS A 8 -7.38 -4.14 -10.99
CA LYS A 8 -6.49 -4.55 -9.89
C LYS A 8 -5.42 -3.49 -9.67
N ASN A 9 -5.29 -3.03 -8.42
CA ASN A 9 -4.20 -2.13 -8.04
C ASN A 9 -2.89 -2.93 -8.00
N ILE A 10 -1.86 -2.39 -8.66
CA ILE A 10 -0.49 -2.92 -8.60
C ILE A 10 0.26 -2.08 -7.57
N TYR A 11 0.73 -2.73 -6.51
CA TYR A 11 1.48 -2.09 -5.43
C TYR A 11 2.94 -2.52 -5.47
N ASN A 12 3.83 -1.64 -5.03
CA ASN A 12 5.26 -1.93 -4.91
C ASN A 12 5.49 -3.00 -3.83
N THR A 13 6.03 -4.15 -4.22
CA THR A 13 6.23 -5.31 -3.34
C THR A 13 7.23 -5.05 -2.21
N GLU A 14 8.27 -4.25 -2.45
CA GLU A 14 9.27 -3.91 -1.45
C GLU A 14 8.69 -3.03 -0.36
N ILE A 15 7.89 -2.03 -0.73
CA ILE A 15 7.18 -1.19 0.24
C ILE A 15 6.24 -2.06 1.08
N LEU A 16 5.50 -2.99 0.47
CA LEU A 16 4.60 -3.90 1.20
C LEU A 16 5.36 -4.78 2.20
N ASN A 17 6.51 -5.34 1.80
CA ASN A 17 7.34 -6.17 2.67
C ASN A 17 7.88 -5.34 3.85
N ARG A 18 8.33 -4.11 3.59
CA ARG A 18 8.84 -3.21 4.63
C ARG A 18 7.78 -2.82 5.65
N ILE A 19 6.56 -2.53 5.20
CA ILE A 19 5.41 -2.25 6.09
C ILE A 19 5.05 -3.49 6.91
N LYS A 20 5.06 -4.68 6.29
CA LYS A 20 4.83 -5.95 6.98
C LYS A 20 5.84 -6.16 8.11
N GLU A 21 7.13 -5.98 7.85
CA GLU A 21 8.18 -6.11 8.86
C GLU A 21 8.03 -5.08 9.98
N LYS A 22 7.73 -3.82 9.64
CA LYS A 22 7.61 -2.72 10.60
C LYS A 22 6.47 -2.93 11.60
N TYR A 23 5.33 -3.42 11.13
CA TYR A 23 4.11 -3.50 11.94
C TYR A 23 3.69 -4.93 12.32
N GLY A 24 4.41 -5.95 11.84
CA GLY A 24 4.06 -7.36 12.06
C GLY A 24 2.73 -7.77 11.39
N LEU A 25 2.29 -7.04 10.35
CA LEU A 25 0.98 -7.24 9.73
C LEU A 25 1.02 -8.21 8.56
N SER A 26 -0.11 -8.87 8.28
CA SER A 26 -0.23 -9.70 7.08
C SER A 26 -0.26 -8.85 5.80
N LYS A 27 0.34 -9.35 4.72
CA LYS A 27 0.31 -8.70 3.39
C LYS A 27 -1.13 -8.43 2.93
N ARG A 28 -2.05 -9.34 3.21
CA ARG A 28 -3.49 -9.20 2.92
C ARG A 28 -4.11 -8.01 3.67
N PHE A 29 -3.80 -7.84 4.95
CA PHE A 29 -4.30 -6.70 5.72
C PHE A 29 -3.81 -5.38 5.12
N ILE A 30 -2.52 -5.31 4.76
CA ILE A 30 -1.90 -4.12 4.16
C ILE A 30 -2.59 -3.80 2.83
N THR A 31 -2.74 -4.77 1.93
CA THR A 31 -3.38 -4.53 0.62
C THR A 31 -4.84 -4.10 0.75
N MET A 32 -5.59 -4.67 1.70
CA MET A 32 -6.98 -4.25 1.97
C MET A 32 -7.06 -2.84 2.59
N SER A 33 -6.03 -2.44 3.33
CA SER A 33 -5.91 -1.06 3.87
C SER A 33 -5.65 -0.06 2.74
N LEU A 34 -4.80 -0.45 1.77
CA LEU A 34 -4.47 0.37 0.60
C LEU A 34 -5.62 0.44 -0.42
N SER A 35 -6.39 -0.64 -0.60
CA SER A 35 -7.57 -0.64 -1.48
C SER A 35 -8.75 0.15 -0.93
N GLY A 36 -8.77 0.40 0.38
CA GLY A 36 -9.89 1.07 1.06
C GLY A 36 -11.02 0.13 1.46
N ASP A 37 -10.86 -1.18 1.27
CA ASP A 37 -11.83 -2.20 1.70
C ASP A 37 -11.91 -2.31 3.23
N ARG A 38 -10.86 -1.86 3.95
CA ARG A 38 -10.83 -1.80 5.41
C ARG A 38 -10.63 -0.38 5.91
N LYS A 39 -11.32 -0.07 7.02
CA LYS A 39 -11.20 1.18 7.77
C LYS A 39 -10.88 0.86 9.23
N SER A 40 -9.70 1.27 9.68
CA SER A 40 -9.25 1.29 11.07
C SER A 40 -8.13 2.31 11.22
N GLU A 41 -7.81 2.68 12.45
CA GLU A 41 -6.68 3.57 12.74
C GLU A 41 -5.36 3.05 12.13
N MET A 42 -5.11 1.74 12.24
CA MET A 42 -3.94 1.10 11.62
C MET A 42 -3.98 1.12 10.09
N THR A 43 -5.17 1.13 9.46
CA THR A 43 -5.24 1.25 8.00
C THR A 43 -4.80 2.64 7.52
N ASP A 44 -5.11 3.69 8.29
CA ASP A 44 -4.73 5.05 7.96
C ASP A 44 -3.23 5.29 8.13
N THR A 45 -2.62 4.70 9.17
CA THR A 45 -1.16 4.73 9.34
C THR A 45 -0.46 4.00 8.20
N VAL A 46 -0.91 2.79 7.84
CA VAL A 46 -0.37 2.01 6.71
C VAL A 46 -0.46 2.79 5.39
N ARG A 47 -1.59 3.44 5.13
CA ARG A 47 -1.78 4.23 3.89
C ARG A 47 -0.85 5.44 3.84
N LYS A 48 -0.70 6.16 4.97
CA LYS A 48 0.22 7.31 5.07
C LYS A 48 1.67 6.86 4.85
N ASP A 49 2.09 5.77 5.48
CA ASP A 49 3.45 5.27 5.37
C ASP A 49 3.79 4.75 3.98
N TYR A 50 2.88 4.00 3.36
CA TYR A 50 3.04 3.55 1.97
C TYR A 50 3.26 4.75 1.04
N LYS A 51 2.40 5.77 1.13
CA LYS A 51 2.48 6.97 0.28
C LYS A 51 3.78 7.74 0.51
N LYS A 52 4.25 7.85 1.75
CA LYS A 52 5.53 8.49 2.07
C LYS A 52 6.71 7.77 1.41
N MET A 53 6.75 6.43 1.50
CA MET A 53 7.82 5.64 0.88
C MET A 53 7.78 5.73 -0.65
N GLU A 54 6.58 5.71 -1.24
CA GLU A 54 6.40 5.87 -2.68
C GLU A 54 6.92 7.22 -3.17
N ILE A 55 6.60 8.32 -2.47
CA ILE A 55 7.12 9.65 -2.78
C ILE A 55 8.65 9.71 -2.61
N ALA A 56 9.19 9.10 -1.55
CA ALA A 56 10.63 9.06 -1.32
C ALA A 56 11.37 8.32 -2.45
N ILE A 57 10.85 7.17 -2.89
CA ILE A 57 11.43 6.43 -4.03
C ILE A 57 11.32 7.26 -5.30
N ALA A 58 10.15 7.86 -5.58
CA ALA A 58 9.94 8.65 -6.79
C ALA A 58 10.82 9.91 -6.83
N THR A 59 11.12 10.51 -5.67
CA THR A 59 12.03 11.67 -5.59
C THR A 59 13.48 11.26 -5.79
N LEU A 60 13.93 10.16 -5.17
CA LEU A 60 15.27 9.61 -5.38
C LEU A 60 15.52 9.25 -6.85
N LEU A 61 14.54 8.65 -7.53
CA LEU A 61 14.64 8.30 -8.95
C LEU A 61 14.67 9.52 -9.88
N LYS A 62 14.16 10.68 -9.45
CA LYS A 62 14.22 11.92 -10.23
C LYS A 62 15.54 12.67 -10.06
N THR A 63 16.22 12.45 -8.94
CA THR A 63 17.52 13.04 -8.64
C THR A 63 18.69 12.24 -9.21
N LEU A 64 18.44 10.99 -9.59
CA LEU A 64 19.33 10.12 -10.37
C LEU A 64 19.27 10.49 -11.85
#